data_AF-A0A8I2KPA7-F1
#
_entry.id   AF-A0A8I2KPA7-F1
#
_cell.length_a   1.000
_cell.length_b   1.000
_cell.length_c   1.000
_cell.angle_alpha   90.00
_cell.angle_beta   90.00
_cell.angle_gamma   90.00
#
_symmetry.space_group_name_H-M   'P 1'
#
loop_
_entity.id
_entity.type
_entity.pdbx_description
1 polymer ?
#
loop_
_entity_poly.entity_id
_entity_poly.type
_entity_poly.pdbx_seq_one_letter_code
_entity_poly.pdbx_strand_id
1 'polypeptide(L)'
;MSNDNLTMTERLSQVATRANALCQTVEDQVGIIQSTLENKAEEVDQHIDSSTVELTAATNGMKAQVNSFIDSQFRAELPFFRITKNQELKINGSLTPGTKGIPDGYHCRNSNHYECEIVAYSEHGKLKEDKHPEIRAMYDQIQGGTPKYNQPDFAIVRIKALEVDDYPAFENAYSIYQGGLPYNNALTFGGWIKAESGKVRFTYPSDEFLVPTDDKWHEVTRQSNMPSSGGVNYTFGPHIYLEKGASCLIALPSVVAGKVPENRWGYFEKPVFERQL
;
A
#
# COMPACT_ATOMS: atom_id res chain seq x y z
N MET A 1 -5.60 99.75 -16.06
CA MET A 1 -6.02 98.39 -16.48
C MET A 1 -6.59 98.52 -17.87
N SER A 2 -5.80 98.20 -18.90
CA SER A 2 -6.28 98.14 -20.28
C SER A 2 -6.99 96.82 -20.47
N ASN A 3 -8.25 96.86 -20.91
CA ASN A 3 -9.05 95.69 -21.22
C ASN A 3 -8.54 95.08 -22.53
N ASP A 4 -7.72 94.03 -22.44
CA ASP A 4 -7.45 93.12 -23.56
C ASP A 4 -8.73 92.34 -23.91
N ASN A 5 -9.70 93.04 -24.51
CA ASN A 5 -10.89 92.40 -25.06
C ASN A 5 -10.54 91.85 -26.44
N LEU A 6 -9.93 90.66 -26.44
CA LEU A 6 -9.81 89.82 -27.64
C LEU A 6 -11.19 89.73 -28.32
N THR A 7 -11.22 89.96 -29.62
CA THR A 7 -12.41 89.74 -30.45
C THR A 7 -12.89 88.29 -30.32
N MET A 8 -14.17 88.05 -30.56
CA MET A 8 -14.75 86.70 -30.46
C MET A 8 -14.01 85.68 -31.34
N THR A 9 -13.53 86.12 -32.49
CA THR A 9 -12.68 85.36 -33.42
C THR A 9 -11.32 85.01 -32.81
N GLU A 10 -10.63 85.95 -32.15
CA GLU A 10 -9.34 85.70 -31.49
C GLU A 10 -9.48 84.75 -30.29
N ARG A 11 -10.58 84.87 -29.53
CA ARG A 11 -10.89 83.94 -28.43
C ARG A 11 -11.15 82.52 -28.96
N LEU A 12 -11.93 82.39 -30.04
CA LEU A 12 -12.19 81.09 -30.69
C LEU A 12 -10.91 80.47 -31.26
N SER A 13 -10.04 81.28 -31.86
CA SER A 13 -8.73 80.83 -32.36
C SER A 13 -7.84 80.30 -31.23
N GLN A 14 -7.73 81.03 -30.10
CA GLN A 14 -6.98 80.56 -28.93
C GLN A 14 -7.57 79.28 -28.33
N VAL A 15 -8.90 79.15 -28.26
CA VAL A 15 -9.56 77.93 -27.80
C VAL A 15 -9.24 76.76 -28.74
N ALA A 16 -9.30 76.95 -30.06
CA ALA A 16 -8.95 75.92 -31.03
C ALA A 16 -7.47 75.50 -30.94
N THR A 17 -6.54 76.45 -30.78
CA THR A 17 -5.12 76.14 -30.57
C THR A 17 -4.90 75.35 -29.29
N ARG A 18 -5.55 75.73 -28.18
CA ARG A 18 -5.46 75.00 -26.91
C ARG A 18 -6.11 73.62 -26.98
N ALA A 19 -7.23 73.48 -27.69
CA ALA A 19 -7.89 72.21 -27.92
C ALA A 19 -7.01 71.27 -28.75
N ASN A 20 -6.38 71.76 -29.82
CA ASN A 20 -5.44 70.96 -30.62
C ASN A 20 -4.21 70.54 -29.81
N ALA A 21 -3.66 71.44 -28.98
CA ALA A 21 -2.55 71.10 -28.08
C ALA A 21 -2.95 70.05 -27.03
N LEU A 22 -4.18 70.11 -26.52
CA LEU A 22 -4.73 69.10 -25.62
C LEU A 22 -4.91 67.75 -26.33
N CYS A 23 -5.47 67.73 -27.54
CA CYS A 23 -5.60 66.52 -28.34
C CYS A 23 -4.23 65.86 -28.59
N GLN A 24 -3.22 66.64 -28.98
CA GLN A 24 -1.86 66.13 -29.15
C GLN A 24 -1.30 65.55 -27.84
N THR A 25 -1.51 66.25 -26.72
CA THR A 25 -1.06 65.76 -25.40
C THR A 25 -1.74 64.44 -25.03
N VAL A 26 -3.03 64.29 -25.33
CA VAL A 26 -3.78 63.05 -25.08
C VAL A 26 -3.28 61.93 -25.99
N GLU A 27 -3.04 62.18 -27.27
CA GLU A 27 -2.47 61.21 -28.20
C GLU A 27 -1.08 60.73 -27.76
N ASP A 28 -0.21 61.66 -27.36
CA ASP A 28 1.12 61.35 -26.84
C ASP A 28 1.02 60.52 -25.54
N GLN A 29 0.11 60.88 -24.63
CA GLN A 29 -0.13 60.12 -23.39
C GLN A 29 -0.68 58.71 -23.66
N VAL A 30 -1.59 58.56 -24.62
CA VAL A 30 -2.11 57.25 -25.03
C VAL A 30 -0.98 56.38 -25.59
N GLY A 31 -0.11 56.94 -26.43
CA GLY A 31 1.07 56.23 -26.95
C GLY A 31 2.01 55.76 -25.84
N ILE A 32 2.27 56.62 -24.84
CA ILE A 32 3.09 56.25 -23.67
C ILE A 32 2.43 55.14 -22.85
N ILE A 33 1.12 55.20 -22.62
CA ILE A 33 0.37 54.18 -21.87
C ILE A 33 0.42 52.84 -22.58
N GLN A 34 0.21 52.81 -23.90
CA GLN A 34 0.26 51.58 -24.70
C GLN A 34 1.63 50.94 -24.63
N SER A 35 2.71 51.72 -24.88
CA SER A 35 4.07 51.22 -24.78
C SER A 35 4.42 50.70 -23.38
N THR A 36 3.97 51.39 -22.33
CA THR A 36 4.20 50.95 -20.94
C THR A 36 3.46 49.65 -20.65
N LEU A 37 2.22 49.49 -21.14
CA LEU A 37 1.43 48.30 -20.94
C LEU A 37 2.03 47.09 -21.66
N GLU A 38 2.47 47.26 -22.90
CA GLU A 38 3.15 46.22 -23.69
C GLU A 38 4.43 45.75 -22.97
N ASN A 39 5.29 46.68 -22.54
CA ASN A 39 6.49 46.35 -21.80
C ASN A 39 6.18 45.59 -20.49
N LYS A 40 5.13 46.00 -19.76
CA LYS A 40 4.73 45.30 -18.52
C LYS A 40 4.09 43.94 -18.77
N ALA A 41 3.36 43.77 -19.86
CA ALA A 41 2.86 42.46 -20.26
C ALA A 41 4.03 41.50 -20.55
N GLU A 42 5.03 41.95 -21.32
CA GLU A 42 6.23 41.17 -21.61
C GLU A 42 7.03 40.81 -20.34
N GLU A 43 7.21 41.75 -19.41
CA GLU A 43 7.88 41.47 -18.12
C GLU A 43 7.13 40.40 -17.30
N VAL A 44 5.79 40.46 -17.26
CA VAL A 44 4.96 39.50 -16.54
C VAL A 44 5.05 38.12 -17.17
N ASP A 45 4.96 38.03 -18.50
CA ASP A 45 5.08 36.76 -19.23
C ASP A 45 6.46 36.12 -18.99
N GLN A 46 7.54 36.91 -19.05
CA GLN A 46 8.89 36.43 -18.72
C GLN A 46 8.99 35.92 -17.28
N HIS A 47 8.37 36.62 -16.33
CA HIS A 47 8.37 36.19 -14.92
C HIS A 47 7.58 34.89 -14.71
N ILE A 48 6.44 34.72 -15.40
CA ILE A 48 5.62 33.50 -15.37
C ILE A 48 6.40 32.32 -15.95
N ASP A 49 7.06 32.52 -17.09
CA ASP A 49 7.87 31.49 -17.74
C ASP A 49 9.04 31.05 -16.83
N SER A 50 9.76 32.01 -16.25
CA SER A 50 10.85 31.72 -15.31
C SER A 50 10.36 30.95 -14.09
N SER A 51 9.26 31.39 -13.48
CA SER A 51 8.67 30.74 -12.30
C SER A 51 8.20 29.31 -12.61
N THR A 52 7.66 29.08 -13.80
CA THR A 52 7.19 27.77 -14.24
C THR A 52 8.35 26.79 -14.43
N VAL A 53 9.47 27.27 -15.00
CA VAL A 53 10.70 26.49 -15.13
C VAL A 53 11.26 26.11 -13.76
N GLU A 54 11.34 27.07 -12.83
CA GLU A 54 11.83 26.83 -11.46
C GLU A 54 10.96 25.83 -10.69
N LEU A 55 9.64 25.97 -10.75
CA LEU A 55 8.69 25.04 -10.12
C LEU A 55 8.81 23.63 -10.69
N THR A 56 8.95 23.52 -12.02
CA THR A 56 9.14 22.24 -12.69
C THR A 56 10.46 21.58 -12.27
N ALA A 57 11.54 22.35 -12.21
CA ALA A 57 12.84 21.88 -11.76
C ALA A 57 12.81 21.43 -10.29
N ALA A 58 12.20 22.22 -9.41
CA ALA A 58 12.04 21.89 -7.99
C ALA A 58 11.20 20.62 -7.80
N THR A 59 10.07 20.49 -8.52
CA THR A 59 9.21 19.30 -8.46
C THR A 59 9.95 18.05 -8.94
N ASN A 60 10.70 18.16 -10.04
CA ASN A 60 11.49 17.04 -10.57
C ASN A 60 12.65 16.68 -9.61
N GLY A 61 13.30 17.68 -9.01
CA GLY A 61 14.32 17.50 -7.99
C GLY A 61 13.78 16.77 -6.75
N MET A 62 12.61 17.19 -6.25
CA MET A 62 11.94 16.52 -5.13
C MET A 62 11.56 15.08 -5.47
N LYS A 63 10.98 14.81 -6.65
CA LYS A 63 10.68 13.44 -7.09
C LYS A 63 11.95 12.58 -7.13
N ALA A 64 13.04 13.10 -7.66
CA ALA A 64 14.31 12.39 -7.70
C ALA A 64 14.86 12.11 -6.30
N GLN A 65 14.79 13.08 -5.38
CA GLN A 65 15.20 12.90 -3.98
C GLN A 65 14.35 11.85 -3.26
N VAL A 66 13.02 11.90 -3.43
CA VAL A 66 12.10 10.90 -2.84
C VAL A 66 12.40 9.50 -3.37
N ASN A 67 12.54 9.35 -4.68
CA ASN A 67 12.87 8.05 -5.28
C ASN A 67 14.23 7.56 -4.80
N SER A 68 15.24 8.44 -4.73
CA SER A 68 16.57 8.10 -4.21
C SER A 68 16.52 7.66 -2.75
N PHE A 69 15.77 8.36 -1.89
CA PHE A 69 15.59 7.98 -0.49
C PHE A 69 14.93 6.59 -0.36
N ILE A 70 13.85 6.34 -1.12
CA ILE A 70 13.15 5.05 -1.12
C ILE A 70 14.08 3.92 -1.57
N ASP A 71 14.80 4.12 -2.68
CA ASP A 71 15.59 3.07 -3.32
C ASP A 71 16.92 2.80 -2.60
N SER A 72 17.56 3.82 -2.02
CA SER A 72 18.90 3.69 -1.44
C SER A 72 18.93 3.55 0.08
N GLN A 73 18.13 4.32 0.82
CA GLN A 73 18.20 4.35 2.29
C GLN A 73 17.10 3.49 2.91
N PHE A 74 15.85 3.71 2.49
CA PHE A 74 14.70 3.06 3.10
C PHE A 74 14.69 1.53 2.88
N ARG A 75 14.87 1.08 1.63
CA ARG A 75 14.92 -0.36 1.30
C ARG A 75 16.16 -1.07 1.88
N ALA A 76 17.25 -0.34 2.11
CA ALA A 76 18.45 -0.91 2.73
C ALA A 76 18.26 -1.13 4.24
N GLU A 77 17.56 -0.22 4.92
CA GLU A 77 17.32 -0.29 6.36
C GLU A 77 16.18 -1.24 6.75
N LEU A 78 15.16 -1.39 5.91
CA LEU A 78 14.03 -2.30 6.12
C LEU A 78 13.81 -3.18 4.88
N PRO A 79 14.70 -4.18 4.64
CA PRO A 79 14.63 -5.00 3.43
C PRO A 79 13.38 -5.88 3.38
N PHE A 80 12.81 -6.21 4.55
CA PHE A 80 11.60 -6.99 4.70
C PHE A 80 10.68 -6.36 5.72
N PHE A 81 9.47 -6.02 5.30
CA PHE A 81 8.45 -5.54 6.22
C PHE A 81 7.07 -6.08 5.85
N ARG A 82 6.26 -6.29 6.88
CA ARG A 82 4.92 -6.82 6.68
C ARG A 82 3.99 -5.78 6.07
N ILE A 83 3.26 -6.19 5.03
CA ILE A 83 2.17 -5.42 4.43
C ILE A 83 0.82 -5.85 5.03
N THR A 84 0.68 -7.12 5.36
CA THR A 84 -0.56 -7.69 5.90
C THR A 84 -0.98 -7.12 7.25
N LYS A 85 -2.29 -7.18 7.49
CA LYS A 85 -2.93 -6.54 8.65
C LYS A 85 -2.76 -7.34 9.94
N ASN A 86 -2.84 -8.67 9.85
CA ASN A 86 -2.90 -9.56 11.02
C ASN A 86 -2.12 -10.86 10.75
N GLN A 87 -0.81 -10.85 10.96
CA GLN A 87 -0.01 -12.08 10.91
C GLN A 87 -0.16 -12.92 12.19
N GLU A 88 -0.58 -12.30 13.29
CA GLU A 88 -0.82 -12.94 14.57
C GLU A 88 -2.04 -13.89 14.54
N LEU A 89 -2.89 -13.80 13.51
CA LEU A 89 -4.11 -14.59 13.36
C LEU A 89 -5.11 -14.43 14.50
N LYS A 90 -5.22 -13.22 15.06
CA LYS A 90 -6.30 -12.89 15.99
C LYS A 90 -7.66 -13.08 15.34
N ILE A 91 -8.63 -13.57 16.11
CA ILE A 91 -10.06 -13.62 15.74
C ILE A 91 -10.81 -12.81 16.79
N ASN A 92 -11.59 -11.81 16.36
CA ASN A 92 -12.30 -10.89 17.26
C ASN A 92 -11.36 -10.21 18.27
N GLY A 93 -10.14 -9.86 17.84
CA GLY A 93 -9.10 -9.26 18.66
C GLY A 93 -8.41 -10.19 19.66
N SER A 94 -8.74 -11.50 19.66
CA SER A 94 -8.27 -12.47 20.65
C SER A 94 -7.37 -13.56 20.07
N LEU A 95 -6.49 -14.12 20.90
CA LEU A 95 -5.66 -15.31 20.64
C LEU A 95 -6.14 -16.57 21.38
N THR A 96 -7.34 -16.55 21.97
CA THR A 96 -7.84 -17.64 22.82
C THR A 96 -8.20 -18.89 22.01
N PRO A 97 -7.69 -20.08 22.36
CA PRO A 97 -8.13 -21.35 21.76
C PRO A 97 -9.65 -21.57 21.86
N GLY A 98 -10.25 -22.15 20.83
CA GLY A 98 -11.68 -22.33 20.68
C GLY A 98 -12.42 -21.13 20.08
N THR A 99 -11.77 -19.97 19.92
CA THR A 99 -12.39 -18.81 19.26
C THR A 99 -12.61 -19.12 17.79
N LYS A 100 -13.85 -18.93 17.31
CA LYS A 100 -14.26 -19.19 15.92
C LYS A 100 -14.55 -17.91 15.16
N GLY A 101 -14.29 -17.94 13.86
CA GLY A 101 -14.54 -16.83 12.94
C GLY A 101 -13.40 -16.62 11.95
N ILE A 102 -13.65 -15.84 10.89
CA ILE A 102 -12.57 -15.48 9.96
C ILE A 102 -11.55 -14.58 10.70
N PRO A 103 -10.24 -14.87 10.64
CA PRO A 103 -9.23 -14.05 11.31
C PRO A 103 -9.30 -12.57 10.90
N ASP A 104 -9.03 -11.68 11.84
CA ASP A 104 -9.24 -10.24 11.64
C ASP A 104 -8.45 -9.73 10.44
N GLY A 105 -9.11 -8.99 9.54
CA GLY A 105 -8.50 -8.47 8.32
C GLY A 105 -8.32 -9.50 7.19
N TYR A 106 -8.68 -10.76 7.40
CA TYR A 106 -8.87 -11.74 6.32
C TYR A 106 -10.30 -11.67 5.79
N HIS A 107 -10.46 -12.10 4.55
CA HIS A 107 -11.72 -12.18 3.83
C HIS A 107 -11.90 -13.61 3.32
N CYS A 108 -13.16 -14.03 3.27
CA CYS A 108 -13.59 -15.24 2.59
C CYS A 108 -14.83 -14.88 1.77
N ARG A 109 -14.82 -15.13 0.46
CA ARG A 109 -15.92 -14.74 -0.42
C ARG A 109 -17.25 -15.43 -0.03
N ASN A 110 -17.17 -16.64 0.54
CA ASN A 110 -18.31 -17.33 1.10
C ASN A 110 -17.93 -17.99 2.42
N SER A 111 -18.22 -17.30 3.53
CA SER A 111 -17.93 -17.80 4.88
C SER A 111 -18.71 -19.05 5.26
N ASN A 112 -19.80 -19.40 4.55
CA ASN A 112 -20.54 -20.63 4.80
C ASN A 112 -19.80 -21.88 4.27
N HIS A 113 -18.71 -21.69 3.52
CA HIS A 113 -17.90 -22.77 2.96
C HIS A 113 -16.68 -23.08 3.82
N TYR A 114 -16.40 -22.26 4.84
CA TYR A 114 -15.20 -22.35 5.65
C TYR A 114 -15.50 -22.16 7.13
N GLU A 115 -14.89 -23.00 7.96
CA GLU A 115 -14.82 -22.79 9.40
C GLU A 115 -13.37 -22.52 9.81
N CYS A 116 -13.19 -21.54 10.69
CA CYS A 116 -11.91 -21.15 11.25
C CYS A 116 -11.99 -21.17 12.76
N GLU A 117 -10.99 -21.77 13.40
CA GLU A 117 -10.92 -21.89 14.86
C GLU A 117 -9.46 -21.77 15.33
N ILE A 118 -9.20 -20.95 16.34
CA ILE A 118 -7.89 -20.94 17.01
C ILE A 118 -7.75 -22.24 17.79
N VAL A 119 -6.71 -23.03 17.49
CA VAL A 119 -6.46 -24.31 18.19
C VAL A 119 -5.39 -24.20 19.26
N ALA A 120 -4.45 -23.28 19.07
CA ALA A 120 -3.35 -22.99 19.99
C ALA A 120 -2.82 -21.59 19.70
N TYR A 121 -2.00 -21.05 20.60
CA TYR A 121 -1.25 -19.84 20.34
C TYR A 121 0.16 -19.97 20.92
N SER A 122 1.12 -19.24 20.36
CA SER A 122 2.47 -19.19 20.89
C SER A 122 2.48 -18.40 22.19
N GLU A 123 3.27 -18.86 23.15
CA GLU A 123 3.28 -18.31 24.51
C GLU A 123 4.68 -17.87 24.89
N HIS A 124 4.91 -16.57 24.94
CA HIS A 124 6.17 -15.99 25.35
C HIS A 124 6.52 -16.37 26.80
N GLY A 125 7.79 -16.70 27.05
CA GLY A 125 8.32 -16.91 28.39
C GLY A 125 8.06 -18.28 28.99
N LYS A 126 7.25 -19.13 28.34
CA LYS A 126 7.03 -20.52 28.75
C LYS A 126 8.14 -21.46 28.31
N LEU A 127 8.47 -22.44 29.16
CA LEU A 127 9.40 -23.51 28.81
C LEU A 127 8.79 -24.41 27.74
N LYS A 128 9.65 -25.12 26.98
CA LYS A 128 9.24 -25.94 25.84
C LYS A 128 8.16 -26.94 26.26
N GLU A 129 8.36 -27.65 27.35
CA GLU A 129 7.48 -28.67 27.91
C GLU A 129 6.07 -28.15 28.26
N ASP A 130 5.96 -26.89 28.64
CA ASP A 130 4.70 -26.24 29.05
C ASP A 130 3.90 -25.66 27.87
N LYS A 131 4.51 -25.56 26.68
CA LYS A 131 3.82 -25.06 25.49
C LYS A 131 2.88 -26.13 24.92
N HIS A 132 1.80 -25.68 24.29
CA HIS A 132 0.85 -26.55 23.60
C HIS A 132 1.57 -27.53 22.64
N PRO A 133 1.20 -28.83 22.59
CA PRO A 133 1.87 -29.83 21.75
C PRO A 133 2.06 -29.40 20.31
N GLU A 134 1.03 -28.80 19.70
CA GLU A 134 1.08 -28.34 18.31
C GLU A 134 2.07 -27.20 18.09
N ILE A 135 2.23 -26.29 19.06
CA ILE A 135 3.22 -25.19 19.00
C ILE A 135 4.62 -25.77 19.02
N ARG A 136 4.87 -26.79 19.86
CA ARG A 136 6.16 -27.48 19.93
C ARG A 136 6.47 -28.19 18.62
N ALA A 137 5.50 -28.95 18.10
CA ALA A 137 5.63 -29.65 16.83
C ALA A 137 5.97 -28.69 15.67
N MET A 138 5.24 -27.58 15.57
CA MET A 138 5.49 -26.53 14.58
C MET A 138 6.92 -25.99 14.66
N TYR A 139 7.35 -25.52 15.84
CA TYR A 139 8.70 -24.97 15.97
C TYR A 139 9.81 -26.01 15.77
N ASP A 140 9.66 -27.21 16.34
CA ASP A 140 10.67 -28.25 16.21
C ASP A 140 10.84 -28.71 14.75
N GLN A 141 9.76 -28.76 13.98
CA GLN A 141 9.80 -29.18 12.57
C GLN A 141 10.31 -28.08 11.63
N ILE A 142 9.93 -26.82 11.88
CA ILE A 142 10.32 -25.69 11.01
C ILE A 142 11.69 -25.12 11.39
N GLN A 143 11.92 -24.88 12.69
CA GLN A 143 13.09 -24.15 13.20
C GLN A 143 14.10 -25.06 13.90
N GLY A 144 13.82 -26.36 14.05
CA GLY A 144 14.69 -27.31 14.75
C GLY A 144 14.67 -27.19 16.28
N GLY A 145 13.83 -26.32 16.84
CA GLY A 145 13.72 -26.15 18.28
C GLY A 145 12.64 -25.16 18.70
N THR A 146 12.02 -25.44 19.84
CA THR A 146 10.98 -24.59 20.43
C THR A 146 11.59 -23.52 21.34
N PRO A 147 11.52 -22.22 20.98
CA PRO A 147 12.11 -21.17 21.79
C PRO A 147 11.28 -20.88 23.05
N LYS A 148 11.96 -20.55 24.16
CA LYS A 148 11.29 -20.04 25.37
C LYS A 148 10.62 -18.69 25.10
N TYR A 149 11.32 -17.81 24.41
CA TYR A 149 10.89 -16.45 24.12
C TYR A 149 10.58 -16.29 22.62
N ASN A 150 9.35 -15.87 22.30
CA ASN A 150 8.90 -15.47 20.97
C ASN A 150 8.14 -14.15 21.11
N GLN A 151 8.34 -13.17 20.24
CA GLN A 151 7.48 -11.99 20.22
C GLN A 151 7.10 -11.64 18.78
N PRO A 152 5.84 -11.23 18.54
CA PRO A 152 4.71 -11.33 19.45
C PRO A 152 4.23 -12.78 19.60
N ASP A 153 3.21 -12.96 20.43
CA ASP A 153 2.41 -14.18 20.42
C ASP A 153 1.46 -14.18 19.20
N PHE A 154 1.23 -15.35 18.63
CA PHE A 154 0.40 -15.56 17.44
C PHE A 154 -0.35 -16.89 17.54
N ALA A 155 -1.51 -16.97 16.90
CA ALA A 155 -2.33 -18.17 16.88
C ALA A 155 -1.88 -19.18 15.82
N ILE A 156 -2.11 -20.45 16.11
CA ILE A 156 -2.36 -21.49 15.12
C ILE A 156 -3.86 -21.54 14.91
N VAL A 157 -4.30 -21.36 13.66
CA VAL A 157 -5.71 -21.45 13.28
C VAL A 157 -5.92 -22.69 12.43
N ARG A 158 -6.92 -23.50 12.80
CA ARG A 158 -7.45 -24.54 11.92
C ARG A 158 -8.44 -23.91 10.96
N ILE A 159 -8.27 -24.25 9.68
CA ILE A 159 -9.19 -23.88 8.61
C ILE A 159 -9.76 -25.19 8.06
N LYS A 160 -11.08 -25.29 7.98
CA LYS A 160 -11.79 -26.43 7.42
C LYS A 160 -12.72 -25.99 6.31
N ALA A 161 -12.64 -26.62 5.15
CA ALA A 161 -13.66 -26.48 4.11
C ALA A 161 -14.87 -27.33 4.49
N LEU A 162 -16.03 -26.71 4.58
CA LEU A 162 -17.27 -27.39 4.97
C LEU A 162 -17.83 -28.23 3.81
N GLU A 163 -18.42 -29.36 4.16
CA GLU A 163 -19.06 -30.25 3.18
C GLU A 163 -20.46 -29.74 2.82
N VAL A 164 -20.51 -28.71 1.99
CA VAL A 164 -21.78 -28.11 1.51
C VAL A 164 -22.01 -28.42 0.03
N ASP A 165 -23.28 -28.51 -0.38
CA ASP A 165 -23.66 -28.96 -1.74
C ASP A 165 -23.24 -27.99 -2.84
N ASP A 166 -23.22 -26.69 -2.55
CA ASP A 166 -22.86 -25.61 -3.48
C ASP A 166 -21.35 -25.28 -3.49
N TYR A 167 -20.53 -26.14 -2.88
CA TYR A 167 -19.08 -25.93 -2.87
C TYR A 167 -18.52 -26.02 -4.30
N PRO A 168 -17.82 -24.99 -4.81
CA PRO A 168 -17.27 -25.01 -6.16
C PRO A 168 -16.21 -26.10 -6.33
N ALA A 169 -15.95 -26.51 -7.58
CA ALA A 169 -14.80 -27.38 -7.88
C ALA A 169 -13.50 -26.77 -7.33
N PHE A 170 -12.54 -27.60 -6.92
CA PHE A 170 -11.37 -27.14 -6.18
C PHE A 170 -10.55 -26.07 -6.92
N GLU A 171 -10.42 -26.18 -8.24
CA GLU A 171 -9.79 -25.16 -9.09
C GLU A 171 -10.45 -23.76 -9.00
N ASN A 172 -11.71 -23.72 -8.59
CA ASN A 172 -12.53 -22.52 -8.40
C ASN A 172 -12.94 -22.31 -6.92
N ALA A 173 -12.31 -23.04 -5.99
CA ALA A 173 -12.59 -22.90 -4.56
C ALA A 173 -12.42 -21.44 -4.12
N TYR A 174 -13.29 -20.98 -3.23
CA TYR A 174 -13.01 -19.75 -2.50
C TYR A 174 -11.79 -19.96 -1.61
N SER A 175 -11.20 -18.88 -1.13
CA SER A 175 -10.05 -18.95 -0.22
C SER A 175 -10.23 -17.96 0.92
N ILE A 176 -9.38 -18.14 1.93
CA ILE A 176 -9.16 -17.15 2.99
C ILE A 176 -7.95 -16.29 2.58
N TYR A 177 -8.12 -14.96 2.54
CA TYR A 177 -7.11 -14.04 1.98
C TYR A 177 -7.13 -12.61 2.57
N GLN A 178 -6.05 -11.83 2.41
CA GLN A 178 -5.94 -10.47 2.95
C GLN A 178 -5.89 -9.34 1.90
N GLY A 179 -6.97 -9.19 1.12
CA GLY A 179 -7.18 -8.00 0.30
C GLY A 179 -6.13 -7.74 -0.79
N GLY A 180 -6.26 -6.60 -1.49
CA GLY A 180 -5.39 -6.24 -2.61
C GLY A 180 -3.98 -5.82 -2.17
N LEU A 181 -3.02 -5.98 -3.07
CA LEU A 181 -1.61 -5.71 -2.85
C LEU A 181 -1.09 -4.48 -3.60
N PRO A 182 -0.01 -3.86 -3.11
CA PRO A 182 0.62 -2.73 -3.81
C PRO A 182 1.32 -3.20 -5.11
N TYR A 183 1.14 -2.43 -6.18
CA TYR A 183 1.81 -2.60 -7.47
C TYR A 183 3.31 -2.25 -7.39
N ASN A 184 4.07 -2.60 -8.44
CA ASN A 184 5.50 -2.23 -8.57
C ASN A 184 6.41 -2.65 -7.39
N ASN A 185 6.06 -3.72 -6.69
CA ASN A 185 6.85 -4.18 -5.55
C ASN A 185 7.19 -5.67 -5.70
N ALA A 186 8.43 -6.02 -5.36
CA ALA A 186 8.77 -7.41 -5.07
C ALA A 186 8.09 -7.78 -3.75
N LEU A 187 7.32 -8.86 -3.74
CA LEU A 187 6.60 -9.35 -2.58
C LEU A 187 6.93 -10.82 -2.34
N THR A 188 6.90 -11.22 -1.07
CA THR A 188 6.88 -12.62 -0.68
C THR A 188 5.59 -12.92 0.07
N PHE A 189 4.87 -13.92 -0.39
CA PHE A 189 3.76 -14.55 0.32
C PHE A 189 4.32 -15.68 1.14
N GLY A 190 3.90 -15.85 2.39
CA GLY A 190 4.34 -17.00 3.14
C GLY A 190 3.55 -17.27 4.39
N GLY A 191 3.85 -18.41 4.99
CA GLY A 191 3.26 -18.90 6.21
C GLY A 191 3.85 -20.25 6.57
N TRP A 192 3.55 -20.70 7.78
CA TRP A 192 3.75 -22.08 8.18
C TRP A 192 2.41 -22.78 8.10
N ILE A 193 2.36 -23.94 7.45
CA ILE A 193 1.10 -24.66 7.19
C ILE A 193 1.30 -26.16 7.31
N LYS A 194 0.29 -26.84 7.83
CA LYS A 194 0.22 -28.29 7.97
C LYS A 194 -1.12 -28.77 7.42
N ALA A 195 -1.11 -29.64 6.42
CA ALA A 195 -2.34 -30.27 5.94
C ALA A 195 -2.75 -31.39 6.91
N GLU A 196 -3.95 -31.31 7.46
CA GLU A 196 -4.49 -32.36 8.34
C GLU A 196 -5.25 -33.40 7.52
N SER A 197 -5.98 -32.98 6.49
CA SER A 197 -6.71 -33.87 5.59
C SER A 197 -7.00 -33.22 4.25
N GLY A 198 -7.16 -34.05 3.21
CA GLY A 198 -7.48 -33.61 1.85
C GLY A 198 -6.39 -32.75 1.20
N LYS A 199 -6.75 -32.13 0.06
CA LYS A 199 -5.89 -31.23 -0.72
C LYS A 199 -5.97 -29.81 -0.17
N VAL A 200 -4.79 -29.29 0.15
CA VAL A 200 -4.59 -27.94 0.68
C VAL A 200 -3.57 -27.24 -0.21
N ARG A 201 -3.90 -26.04 -0.70
CA ARG A 201 -2.98 -25.20 -1.47
C ARG A 201 -2.81 -23.83 -0.82
N PHE A 202 -1.59 -23.32 -0.93
CA PHE A 202 -1.24 -21.97 -0.50
C PHE A 202 -0.93 -21.10 -1.72
N THR A 203 -1.32 -19.82 -1.67
CA THR A 203 -1.19 -18.78 -2.71
C THR A 203 -2.17 -18.81 -3.88
N TYR A 204 -2.24 -19.85 -4.70
CA TYR A 204 -3.14 -19.85 -5.85
C TYR A 204 -3.59 -21.27 -6.19
N PRO A 205 -4.86 -21.51 -6.56
CA PRO A 205 -5.39 -22.85 -6.70
C PRO A 205 -4.92 -23.52 -7.99
N SER A 206 -4.49 -22.76 -9.00
CA SER A 206 -3.83 -23.29 -10.20
C SER A 206 -2.31 -23.34 -10.09
N ASP A 207 -1.73 -22.85 -8.99
CA ASP A 207 -0.29 -22.89 -8.76
C ASP A 207 0.10 -24.21 -8.06
N GLU A 208 1.38 -24.56 -8.15
CA GLU A 208 1.87 -25.91 -7.86
C GLU A 208 2.10 -26.20 -6.38
N PHE A 209 1.92 -25.23 -5.48
CA PHE A 209 2.19 -25.45 -4.05
C PHE A 209 1.03 -26.18 -3.35
N LEU A 210 0.98 -27.49 -3.57
CA LEU A 210 0.21 -28.45 -2.77
C LEU A 210 0.97 -28.72 -1.47
N VAL A 211 0.33 -28.43 -0.33
CA VAL A 211 0.90 -28.76 0.98
C VAL A 211 0.87 -30.28 1.17
N PRO A 212 2.00 -30.93 1.50
CA PRO A 212 2.01 -32.37 1.73
C PRO A 212 1.07 -32.80 2.87
N THR A 213 0.29 -33.85 2.63
CA THR A 213 -0.56 -34.48 3.66
C THR A 213 0.24 -35.53 4.42
N ASP A 214 1.32 -35.10 5.09
CA ASP A 214 2.28 -35.96 5.81
C ASP A 214 2.28 -35.72 7.34
N ASP A 215 1.26 -35.00 7.84
CA ASP A 215 1.08 -34.61 9.25
C ASP A 215 2.22 -33.74 9.82
N LYS A 216 2.99 -33.07 8.94
CA LYS A 216 4.07 -32.15 9.32
C LYS A 216 3.76 -30.70 8.96
N TRP A 217 4.40 -29.81 9.69
CA TRP A 217 4.48 -28.39 9.38
C TRP A 217 5.50 -28.14 8.28
N HIS A 218 5.11 -27.30 7.33
CA HIS A 218 5.93 -26.85 6.22
C HIS A 218 6.01 -25.33 6.23
N GLU A 219 7.21 -24.79 6.00
CA GLU A 219 7.38 -23.38 5.66
C GLU A 219 7.09 -23.24 4.17
N VAL A 220 6.21 -22.32 3.83
CA VAL A 220 5.81 -22.06 2.45
C VAL A 220 6.06 -20.61 2.15
N THR A 221 6.83 -20.35 1.10
CA THR A 221 7.08 -19.01 0.60
C THR A 221 6.94 -18.96 -0.92
N ARG A 222 6.34 -17.91 -1.44
CA ARG A 222 6.25 -17.62 -2.87
C ARG A 222 6.68 -16.19 -3.11
N GLN A 223 7.71 -16.01 -3.93
CA GLN A 223 8.18 -14.70 -4.34
C GLN A 223 7.49 -14.28 -5.64
N SER A 224 7.12 -13.01 -5.74
CA SER A 224 6.54 -12.46 -6.96
C SER A 224 6.89 -10.99 -7.12
N ASN A 225 7.22 -10.58 -8.35
CA ASN A 225 7.36 -9.18 -8.69
C ASN A 225 5.99 -8.67 -9.16
N MET A 226 5.34 -7.82 -8.37
CA MET A 226 4.03 -7.27 -8.74
C MET A 226 4.15 -6.41 -9.99
N PRO A 227 3.18 -6.51 -10.92
CA PRO A 227 3.21 -5.77 -12.18
C PRO A 227 3.15 -4.26 -11.94
N SER A 228 3.51 -3.51 -12.99
CA SER A 228 3.65 -2.06 -12.90
C SER A 228 2.35 -1.26 -12.99
N SER A 229 1.29 -1.91 -13.44
CA SER A 229 -0.08 -1.39 -13.46
C SER A 229 -1.07 -2.56 -13.45
N GLY A 230 -2.32 -2.27 -13.10
CA GLY A 230 -3.36 -3.27 -12.87
C GLY A 230 -3.72 -4.12 -14.10
N GLY A 231 -3.91 -5.42 -13.84
CA GLY A 231 -4.61 -6.38 -14.68
C GLY A 231 -5.60 -7.20 -13.83
N VAL A 232 -6.41 -8.06 -14.47
CA VAL A 232 -7.55 -8.79 -13.86
C VAL A 232 -7.16 -9.72 -12.70
N ASN A 233 -5.88 -10.06 -12.57
CA ASN A 233 -5.33 -10.81 -11.46
C ASN A 233 -4.99 -9.86 -10.30
N TYR A 234 -6.03 -9.37 -9.61
CA TYR A 234 -5.88 -8.78 -8.28
C TYR A 234 -5.21 -9.82 -7.39
N THR A 235 -3.90 -9.67 -7.19
CA THR A 235 -3.12 -10.53 -6.31
C THR A 235 -3.58 -10.26 -4.90
N PHE A 236 -4.45 -11.10 -4.37
CA PHE A 236 -4.66 -11.17 -2.94
C PHE A 236 -3.62 -12.12 -2.36
N GLY A 237 -3.30 -11.95 -1.09
CA GLY A 237 -2.39 -12.86 -0.44
C GLY A 237 -2.30 -12.58 1.04
N PRO A 238 -1.89 -13.57 1.85
CA PRO A 238 -1.75 -14.99 1.48
C PRO A 238 -3.12 -15.63 1.24
N HIS A 239 -3.23 -16.57 0.29
CA HIS A 239 -4.46 -17.33 0.06
C HIS A 239 -4.32 -18.76 0.53
N ILE A 240 -5.41 -19.32 1.03
CA ILE A 240 -5.49 -20.70 1.49
C ILE A 240 -6.71 -21.33 0.83
N TYR A 241 -6.48 -22.36 0.00
CA TYR A 241 -7.51 -23.07 -0.76
C TYR A 241 -7.59 -24.51 -0.27
N LEU A 242 -8.79 -24.97 0.05
CA LEU A 242 -9.05 -26.33 0.50
C LEU A 242 -10.05 -26.99 -0.45
N GLU A 243 -9.87 -28.28 -0.73
CA GLU A 243 -10.95 -29.05 -1.36
C GLU A 243 -12.08 -29.29 -0.36
N LYS A 244 -13.28 -29.58 -0.85
CA LYS A 244 -14.45 -29.85 -0.01
C LYS A 244 -14.11 -30.90 1.07
N GLY A 245 -14.37 -30.58 2.33
CA GLY A 245 -14.11 -31.48 3.47
C GLY A 245 -12.68 -31.47 4.02
N ALA A 246 -11.72 -30.87 3.31
CA ALA A 246 -10.32 -30.81 3.75
C ALA A 246 -10.13 -29.91 4.98
N SER A 247 -9.01 -30.07 5.66
CA SER A 247 -8.58 -29.17 6.74
C SER A 247 -7.07 -28.99 6.82
N CYS A 248 -6.66 -27.81 7.30
CA CYS A 248 -5.26 -27.49 7.57
C CYS A 248 -5.10 -26.63 8.82
N LEU A 249 -3.90 -26.65 9.40
CA LEU A 249 -3.45 -25.68 10.39
C LEU A 249 -2.55 -24.64 9.72
N ILE A 250 -2.70 -23.38 10.10
CA ILE A 250 -1.84 -22.30 9.60
C ILE A 250 -1.34 -21.40 10.73
N ALA A 251 -0.11 -20.91 10.59
CA ALA A 251 0.53 -19.95 11.46
C ALA A 251 1.38 -18.94 10.66
N LEU A 252 1.47 -17.72 11.18
CA LEU A 252 2.21 -16.60 10.56
C LEU A 252 1.95 -16.33 9.06
N PRO A 253 0.72 -16.48 8.53
CA PRO A 253 0.41 -16.10 7.16
C PRO A 253 0.59 -14.60 6.97
N SER A 254 1.37 -14.22 5.95
CA SER A 254 1.67 -12.82 5.67
C SER A 254 2.07 -12.57 4.21
N VAL A 255 2.02 -11.29 3.84
CA VAL A 255 2.65 -10.73 2.65
C VAL A 255 3.67 -9.71 3.10
N VAL A 256 4.90 -9.92 2.65
CA VAL A 256 6.08 -9.17 3.06
C VAL A 256 6.62 -8.46 1.84
N ALA A 257 6.94 -7.17 1.97
CA ALA A 257 7.68 -6.45 0.95
C ALA A 257 9.11 -7.01 0.86
N GLY A 258 9.61 -7.22 -0.35
CA GLY A 258 10.90 -7.83 -0.61
C GLY A 258 10.82 -9.34 -0.92
N LYS A 259 11.98 -9.92 -1.25
CA LYS A 259 12.16 -11.35 -1.55
C LYS A 259 12.78 -12.05 -0.33
N VAL A 260 11.93 -12.52 0.59
CA VAL A 260 12.38 -13.27 1.77
C VAL A 260 13.00 -14.59 1.28
N PRO A 261 14.24 -14.93 1.66
CA PRO A 261 14.85 -16.20 1.29
C PRO A 261 14.07 -17.40 1.85
N GLU A 262 14.16 -18.55 1.17
CA GLU A 262 13.58 -19.80 1.67
C GLU A 262 14.17 -20.17 3.04
N ASN A 263 13.36 -20.79 3.91
CA ASN A 263 13.70 -21.18 5.28
C ASN A 263 14.06 -20.00 6.21
N ARG A 264 13.60 -18.80 5.85
CA ARG A 264 13.79 -17.56 6.63
C ARG A 264 12.46 -16.89 6.92
N TRP A 265 11.33 -17.57 6.70
CA TRP A 265 10.03 -17.06 7.10
C TRP A 265 9.90 -17.01 8.61
N GLY A 266 9.18 -16.00 9.08
CA GLY A 266 8.94 -15.79 10.50
C GLY A 266 7.94 -14.67 10.72
N TYR A 267 7.93 -14.14 11.93
CA TYR A 267 7.13 -12.95 12.21
C TYR A 267 7.81 -11.72 11.60
N PHE A 268 7.04 -10.95 10.84
CA PHE A 268 7.48 -9.67 10.28
C PHE A 268 6.67 -8.56 10.92
N GLU A 269 7.38 -7.57 11.44
CA GLU A 269 6.75 -6.38 11.97
C GLU A 269 6.18 -5.54 10.83
N LYS A 270 4.99 -4.98 11.07
CA LYS A 270 4.46 -3.93 10.23
C LYS A 270 5.15 -2.63 10.68
N PRO A 271 5.77 -1.85 9.77
CA PRO A 271 6.43 -0.63 10.18
C PRO A 271 5.39 0.33 10.78
N VAL A 272 5.72 0.90 11.92
CA VAL A 272 4.95 1.98 12.55
C VAL A 272 5.50 3.27 12.01
N PHE A 273 4.80 3.89 11.06
CA PHE A 273 5.34 5.05 10.35
C PHE A 273 5.17 6.40 11.08
N GLU A 274 4.48 6.50 12.22
CA GLU A 274 4.44 7.77 12.98
C GLU A 274 4.36 7.60 14.50
N ARG A 275 5.00 8.56 15.20
CA ARG A 275 4.73 8.91 16.59
C ARG A 275 3.23 9.13 16.74
N GLN A 276 2.59 8.31 17.57
CA GLN A 276 1.29 8.67 18.13
C GLN A 276 1.49 9.97 18.93
N LEU A 277 0.86 11.06 18.49
CA LEU A 277 0.54 12.20 19.35
C LEU A 277 -0.69 11.85 20.19
#